data_AF-A0A960HRF2-F1
#
_entry.id   AF-A0A960HRF2-F1
#
_cell.length_a   1.000
_cell.length_b   1.000
_cell.length_c   1.000
_cell.angle_alpha   90.00
_cell.angle_beta   90.00
_cell.angle_gamma   90.00
#
_symmetry.space_group_name_H-M   'P 1'
#
loop_
_entity.id
_entity.type
_entity.pdbx_description
1 polymer ?
#
loop_
_entity_poly.entity_id
_entity_poly.type
_entity_poly.pdbx_seq_one_letter_code
_entity_poly.pdbx_strand_id
1 'polypeptide(L)' 'MSKVLMSLPVGDRVGIAFSGGLDTSAAVAWMRERGAIPYTYTADLGQYDEPDLSGVPDRAKVYGAEEA' A
#
# COMPACT_ATOMS: atom_id res chain seq x y z
N MET A 1 -19.64 15.39 5.24
CA MET A 1 -18.89 14.32 4.54
C MET A 1 -18.89 13.08 5.41
N SER A 2 -19.15 11.90 4.83
CA SER A 2 -18.92 10.63 5.53
C SER A 2 -17.42 10.44 5.74
N LYS A 3 -17.03 9.85 6.87
CA LYS A 3 -15.62 9.47 7.12
C LYS A 3 -15.23 8.19 6.38
N VAL A 4 -16.22 7.40 5.95
CA VAL A 4 -16.03 6.12 5.26
C VAL A 4 -16.45 6.29 3.80
N LEU A 5 -15.53 5.96 2.89
CA LEU A 5 -15.78 5.89 1.45
C LEU A 5 -16.21 4.46 1.11
N MET A 6 -17.37 4.31 0.46
CA MET A 6 -17.93 3.00 0.10
C MET A 6 -17.53 2.55 -1.32
N SER A 7 -16.80 3.39 -2.04
CA SER A 7 -16.26 3.12 -3.37
C SER A 7 -14.81 3.55 -3.44
N LEU A 8 -14.03 2.92 -4.32
CA LEU A 8 -12.64 3.31 -4.56
C LEU A 8 -12.59 4.76 -5.12
N PRO A 9 -11.82 5.67 -4.53
CA PRO A 9 -11.67 7.02 -5.06
C PRO A 9 -10.67 7.03 -6.23
N VAL A 10 -11.20 6.82 -7.44
CA VAL A 10 -10.41 6.79 -8.69
C VAL A 10 -9.82 8.18 -8.97
N GLY A 11 -8.55 8.22 -9.34
CA GLY A 11 -7.78 9.45 -9.59
C GLY A 11 -7.21 10.11 -8.32
N ASP A 12 -7.61 9.66 -7.13
CA ASP A 12 -7.15 10.21 -5.87
C ASP A 12 -5.98 9.42 -5.28
N ARG A 13 -5.24 10.10 -4.39
CA ARG A 13 -4.18 9.50 -3.58
C ARG A 13 -4.77 8.73 -2.41
N VAL A 14 -4.40 7.46 -2.26
CA VAL A 14 -4.87 6.58 -1.19
C VAL A 14 -3.69 6.07 -0.38
N GLY A 15 -3.63 6.44 0.90
CA GLY A 15 -2.61 5.93 1.82
C GLY A 15 -2.93 4.50 2.26
N ILE A 16 -1.93 3.62 2.20
CA ILE A 16 -2.02 2.22 2.63
C ILE A 16 -0.93 1.97 3.68
N ALA A 17 -1.35 1.49 4.86
CA ALA A 17 -0.42 0.88 5.81
C ALA A 17 0.04 -0.46 5.23
N PHE A 18 1.26 -0.49 4.72
CA PHE A 18 1.75 -1.57 3.89
C PHE A 18 2.70 -2.46 4.69
N SER A 19 2.31 -3.72 4.88
CA SER A 19 3.11 -4.72 5.59
C SER A 19 4.01 -5.56 4.69
N GLY A 20 3.82 -5.49 3.36
CA GLY A 20 4.48 -6.39 2.42
C GLY A 20 3.90 -7.80 2.35
N GLY A 21 2.90 -8.13 3.18
CA GLY A 21 2.16 -9.38 3.12
C GLY A 21 1.20 -9.46 1.92
N LEU A 22 0.55 -10.62 1.75
CA LEU A 22 -0.35 -10.89 0.62
C LEU A 22 -1.46 -9.84 0.49
N ASP A 23 -2.16 -9.56 1.58
CA ASP A 23 -3.35 -8.72 1.57
C ASP A 23 -3.04 -7.27 1.14
N THR A 24 -2.00 -6.68 1.71
CA THR A 24 -1.58 -5.31 1.40
C THR A 24 -0.95 -5.21 0.01
N SER A 25 -0.20 -6.23 -0.41
CA SER A 25 0.36 -6.35 -1.78
C SER A 25 -0.73 -6.43 -2.84
N ALA A 26 -1.71 -7.31 -2.65
CA ALA A 26 -2.84 -7.45 -3.56
C ALA A 26 -3.70 -6.18 -3.61
N ALA A 27 -3.90 -5.51 -2.47
CA ALA A 27 -4.65 -4.26 -2.41
C ALA A 27 -3.98 -3.13 -3.23
N VAL A 28 -2.65 -2.96 -3.11
CA VAL A 28 -1.89 -1.97 -3.91
C VAL A 28 -2.08 -2.23 -5.40
N ALA A 29 -1.83 -3.47 -5.84
CA ALA A 29 -1.97 -3.84 -7.25
C ALA A 29 -3.40 -3.63 -7.77
N TRP A 30 -4.41 -4.05 -6.99
CA TRP A 30 -5.82 -3.91 -7.32
C TRP A 30 -6.26 -2.44 -7.43
N MET A 31 -5.80 -1.59 -6.51
CA MET A 31 -6.10 -0.15 -6.52
C MET A 31 -5.48 0.55 -7.72
N ARG A 32 -4.21 0.25 -8.02
CA ARG A 32 -3.51 0.79 -9.20
C ARG A 32 -4.21 0.39 -10.50
N GLU A 33 -4.54 -0.89 -10.65
CA GLU A 33 -5.26 -1.41 -11.82
C GLU A 33 -6.62 -0.73 -12.03
N ARG A 34 -7.29 -0.31 -10.94
CA ARG A 34 -8.60 0.36 -10.97
C ARG A 34 -8.54 1.88 -10.98
N GLY A 35 -7.34 2.45 -11.13
CA GLY A 35 -7.14 3.88 -11.37
C GLY A 35 -7.09 4.75 -10.12
N ALA A 36 -6.99 4.17 -8.91
CA ALA A 36 -6.55 4.94 -7.74
C ALA A 36 -5.02 5.10 -7.75
N ILE A 37 -4.52 6.03 -6.93
CA ILE A 37 -3.09 6.33 -6.81
C ILE A 37 -2.60 5.90 -5.41
N PRO A 38 -2.21 4.63 -5.22
CA PRO A 38 -1.82 4.13 -3.91
C PRO A 38 -0.46 4.71 -3.48
N TYR A 39 -0.37 5.20 -2.25
CA TYR A 39 0.87 5.54 -1.55
C TYR A 39 1.02 4.59 -0.37
N THR A 40 2.15 3.91 -0.27
CA THR A 40 2.38 2.93 0.79
C THR A 40 3.24 3.52 1.90
N TYR A 41 2.97 3.10 3.13
CA TYR A 41 3.73 3.48 4.31
C TYR A 41 3.99 2.22 5.12
N THR A 42 5.25 1.86 5.26
CA THR A 42 5.68 0.73 6.09
C THR A 42 6.16 1.28 7.43
N ALA A 43 5.62 0.75 8.53
CA ALA A 43 6.06 1.14 9.86
C ALA A 43 7.18 0.20 10.33
N ASP A 44 8.30 0.77 10.75
CA ASP A 44 9.29 0.03 11.53
C ASP A 44 8.77 -0.14 12.97
N LEU A 45 8.34 -1.36 13.28
CA LEU A 45 7.83 -1.73 14.60
C LEU A 45 8.82 -2.62 15.38
N GLY A 46 10.02 -2.87 14.83
CA GLY A 46 10.98 -3.82 15.41
C GLY A 46 10.43 -5.25 15.48
N GLN A 47 9.69 -5.69 14.46
CA GLN A 47 9.17 -7.06 14.37
C GLN A 47 10.34 -8.06 14.30
N TYR A 48 10.32 -9.06 15.18
CA TYR A 48 11.40 -10.05 15.28
C TYR A 48 11.45 -11.00 14.07
N ASP A 49 10.34 -11.10 13.35
CA ASP A 49 10.09 -11.99 12.23
C ASP A 49 10.09 -11.28 10.86
N GLU A 50 10.42 -9.98 10.82
CA GLU A 50 10.64 -9.23 9.57
C GLU A 50 12.15 -9.08 9.31
N PRO A 51 12.76 -9.94 8.47
CA PRO A 51 14.20 -9.94 8.25
C PRO A 51 14.67 -8.84 7.28
N ASP A 52 13.78 -8.27 6.46
CA ASP A 52 14.14 -7.27 5.46
C ASP A 52 13.04 -6.19 5.31
N LEU A 53 12.99 -5.33 6.32
CA LEU A 53 12.13 -4.15 6.31
C LEU A 53 12.54 -3.17 5.19
N SER A 54 13.83 -3.04 4.92
CA SER A 54 14.37 -2.11 3.91
C SER A 54 13.92 -2.43 2.49
N GLY A 55 13.66 -3.70 2.17
CA GLY A 55 13.16 -4.12 0.86
C GLY A 55 11.64 -3.96 0.70
N VAL A 56 10.89 -3.70 1.76
CA VAL A 56 9.42 -3.56 1.70
C VAL A 56 8.98 -2.42 0.74
N PRO A 57 9.57 -1.21 0.80
CA PRO A 57 9.19 -0.13 -0.12
C PRO A 57 9.42 -0.47 -1.59
N ASP A 58 10.53 -1.13 -1.92
CA ASP A 58 10.83 -1.54 -3.29
C ASP A 58 9.79 -2.56 -3.81
N ARG A 59 9.38 -3.52 -2.96
CA ARG A 59 8.30 -4.46 -3.29
C ARG A 59 6.97 -3.73 -3.52
N ALA A 60 6.65 -2.73 -2.72
CA ALA A 60 5.42 -1.94 -2.88
C ALA A 60 5.37 -1.23 -4.25
N LYS A 61 6.50 -0.64 -4.67
CA LYS A 61 6.64 0.02 -5.97
C LYS A 61 6.46 -0.95 -7.14
N VAL A 62 6.97 -2.19 -7.02
CA VAL A 62 6.73 -3.25 -8.02
C VAL A 62 5.23 -3.55 -8.19
N TYR A 63 4.44 -3.50 -7.11
CA TYR A 63 2.99 -3.70 -7.16
C TYR A 63 2.20 -2.48 -7.64
N GLY A 64 2.86 -1.35 -7.90
CA GLY A 64 2.22 -0.16 -8.46
C GLY A 64 1.89 0.94 -7.44
N ALA A 65 2.52 0.92 -6.27
CA ALA A 65 2.57 2.09 -5.40
C ALA A 65 3.20 3.27 -6.15
N GLU A 66 2.62 4.46 -6.00
CA GLU A 66 3.15 5.71 -6.54
C GLU A 66 4.43 6.11 -5.80
N GLU A 67 4.43 5.99 -4.47
CA GLU A 67 5.61 6.08 -3.60
C GLU A 67 5.45 5.16 -2.38
N ALA A 68 6.58 4.84 -1.74
CA ALA A 68 6.68 3.89 -0.64
C ALA A 68 7.76 4.26 0.37
#